data_AF-A0A5A8E3H7-F1
#
_entry.id   AF-A0A5A8E3H7-F1
#
_cell.length_a   1.000
_cell.length_b   1.000
_cell.length_c   1.000
_cell.angle_alpha   90.00
_cell.angle_beta   90.00
_cell.angle_gamma   90.00
#
_symmetry.space_group_name_H-M   'P 1'
#
loop_
_entity.id
_entity.type
_entity.pdbx_description
1 polymer ?
#
loop_
_entity_poly.entity_id
_entity_poly.type
_entity_poly.pdbx_seq_one_letter_code
_entity_poly.pdbx_strand_id
1 'polypeptide(L)'
;MAAARATENWAKDIQTRADISAFRRAALELCARVPRGSVVTYQALADATAKATGAPKSSARAAGGAMRHNPFAPSVPCHRVVTTSLKLGGFSGSSDPDGPNLGRKTALLLEEGVGMDAVKRTVDAGALYRFTEADIAHAAKAWAAHTAFLEEHKAPSGSKRPRASSPAPAPAEKRTCSDGAAAAADATGRVPGHFSSPAALRAACSSGAFTGQTAGQCPGYAQANLVIVPAAFADDFALFCERNPKPCPLLEQLAAGDPVSRSMAPGADIRTALPRYRIWRDGVLAGEADSAEAAWAEMAAMEAGADRGAARDASAADAAAAARGGPVAFLLGCSFSFEEAMEKAGLPVRHVQEGRNVPMFATTIETKRAGRFHGGMVVSMRPMTSAQAEEAARVTGRFARVHGAPVHSGDPAAIGVKDVSKPDFGEAVTVKEGEIPVFWACGVTPQLALQQARLPLAITHSPGHMLVLDSRNEDLATA
;
A
#
# COMPACT_ATOMS: atom_id res chain seq x y z
N MET A 1 19.35 12.48 -25.84
CA MET A 1 20.05 13.19 -24.74
C MET A 1 19.26 13.29 -23.41
N ALA A 2 18.04 12.75 -23.29
CA ALA A 2 17.24 12.85 -22.05
C ALA A 2 17.52 11.77 -20.98
N ALA A 3 18.19 10.66 -21.34
CA ALA A 3 18.44 9.54 -20.42
C ALA A 3 19.57 9.79 -19.39
N ALA A 4 20.43 10.79 -19.60
CA ALA A 4 21.56 11.08 -18.73
C ALA A 4 21.23 12.00 -17.54
N ARG A 5 20.05 12.63 -17.50
CA ARG A 5 19.65 13.55 -16.42
C ARG A 5 18.97 12.86 -15.21
N ALA A 6 18.52 11.62 -15.35
CA ALA A 6 17.85 10.88 -14.26
C ALA A 6 18.84 10.12 -13.33
N THR A 7 20.11 10.02 -13.73
CA THR A 7 21.14 9.26 -13.02
C THR A 7 21.77 9.97 -11.81
N GLU A 8 21.49 11.25 -11.58
CA GLU A 8 22.20 12.03 -10.54
C GLU A 8 21.37 12.41 -9.31
N ASN A 9 20.03 12.32 -9.34
CA ASN A 9 19.24 12.74 -8.18
C ASN A 9 19.09 11.66 -7.10
N TRP A 10 19.24 10.37 -7.44
CA TRP A 10 19.07 9.31 -6.44
C TRP A 10 20.10 9.40 -5.31
N ALA A 11 21.32 9.88 -5.57
CA ALA A 11 22.37 10.05 -4.55
C ALA A 11 22.05 11.18 -3.57
N LYS A 12 21.29 12.19 -4.01
CA LYS A 12 20.78 13.25 -3.14
C LYS A 12 19.52 12.80 -2.41
N ASP A 13 18.60 12.16 -3.12
CA ASP A 13 17.31 11.68 -2.61
C ASP A 13 17.47 10.53 -1.62
N ILE A 14 18.48 9.67 -1.84
CA ILE A 14 18.88 8.72 -0.82
C ILE A 14 19.26 9.56 0.39
N GLN A 15 20.25 10.44 0.36
CA GLN A 15 20.78 11.20 1.53
C GLN A 15 19.73 11.95 2.37
N THR A 16 18.68 12.47 1.74
CA THR A 16 17.65 13.30 2.40
C THR A 16 16.42 12.52 2.91
N ARG A 17 16.27 11.24 2.58
CA ARG A 17 15.12 10.43 3.03
C ARG A 17 15.30 9.85 4.44
N ALA A 18 14.52 10.38 5.40
CA ALA A 18 14.53 9.94 6.80
C ALA A 18 13.88 8.56 7.03
N ASP A 19 13.10 8.06 6.09
CA ASP A 19 12.38 6.79 6.16
C ASP A 19 13.17 5.59 5.59
N ILE A 20 14.40 5.83 5.10
CA ILE A 20 15.35 4.79 4.71
C ILE A 20 16.34 4.60 5.86
N SER A 21 16.29 3.43 6.50
CA SER A 21 17.25 3.09 7.57
C SER A 21 18.69 3.27 7.05
N ALA A 22 19.58 3.71 7.94
CA ALA A 22 20.97 3.95 7.59
C ALA A 22 21.65 2.69 7.00
N PHE A 23 21.27 1.48 7.44
CA PHE A 23 21.79 0.23 6.88
C PHE A 23 21.34 0.02 5.42
N ARG A 24 20.04 0.18 5.16
CA ARG A 24 19.46 0.06 3.81
C ARG A 24 20.10 1.04 2.85
N ARG A 25 20.38 2.26 3.32
CA ARG A 25 21.10 3.29 2.57
C ARG A 25 22.49 2.86 2.16
N ALA A 26 23.32 2.41 3.10
CA ALA A 26 24.67 1.93 2.79
C ALA A 26 24.65 0.76 1.79
N ALA A 27 23.68 -0.16 1.90
CA ALA A 27 23.50 -1.25 0.95
C ALA A 27 23.06 -0.76 -0.45
N LEU A 28 22.22 0.26 -0.54
CA LEU A 28 21.79 0.86 -1.82
C LEU A 28 22.93 1.65 -2.49
N GLU A 29 23.72 2.40 -1.72
CA GLU A 29 24.93 3.09 -2.19
C GLU A 29 25.95 2.11 -2.77
N LEU A 30 26.22 1.02 -2.06
CA LEU A 30 27.08 -0.06 -2.57
C LEU A 30 26.50 -0.71 -3.83
N CYS A 31 25.19 -0.99 -3.85
CA CYS A 31 24.54 -1.57 -5.02
C CYS A 31 24.64 -0.67 -6.26
N ALA A 32 24.52 0.65 -6.09
CA ALA A 32 24.65 1.62 -7.18
C ALA A 32 26.04 1.64 -7.83
N ARG A 33 27.07 1.21 -7.10
CA ARG A 33 28.45 1.16 -7.58
C ARG A 33 28.81 -0.12 -8.32
N VAL A 34 27.95 -1.14 -8.30
CA VAL A 34 28.17 -2.37 -9.08
C VAL A 34 28.10 -1.99 -10.57
N PRO A 35 29.17 -2.12 -11.36
CA PRO A 35 29.18 -1.65 -12.76
C PRO A 35 28.17 -2.39 -13.65
N ARG A 36 27.74 -1.73 -14.74
CA ARG A 36 26.96 -2.41 -15.80
C ARG A 36 27.78 -3.56 -16.36
N GLY A 37 27.14 -4.72 -16.56
CA GLY A 37 27.82 -5.94 -17.00
C GLY A 37 28.46 -6.73 -15.86
N SER A 38 28.26 -6.34 -14.60
CA SER A 38 28.75 -7.06 -13.43
C SER A 38 27.64 -7.35 -12.42
N VAL A 39 27.85 -8.37 -11.60
CA VAL A 39 26.95 -8.79 -10.52
C VAL A 39 27.69 -8.93 -9.20
N VAL A 40 26.98 -8.79 -8.09
CA VAL A 40 27.52 -9.05 -6.75
C VAL A 40 26.63 -10.04 -6.01
N THR A 41 27.18 -10.79 -5.05
CA THR A 41 26.35 -11.67 -4.24
C THR A 41 25.67 -10.91 -3.09
N TYR A 42 24.51 -11.39 -2.64
CA TYR A 42 23.86 -10.86 -1.44
C TYR A 42 24.77 -10.89 -0.21
N GLN A 43 25.62 -11.92 -0.09
CA GLN A 43 26.56 -12.02 1.02
C GLN A 43 27.68 -10.98 0.90
N ALA A 44 28.29 -10.82 -0.28
CA ALA A 44 29.32 -9.80 -0.49
C ALA A 44 28.77 -8.37 -0.28
N LEU A 45 27.52 -8.11 -0.69
CA LEU A 45 26.85 -6.84 -0.41
C LEU A 45 26.60 -6.63 1.10
N ALA A 46 26.18 -7.69 1.81
CA ALA A 46 26.00 -7.64 3.26
C ALA A 46 27.32 -7.36 3.98
N ASP A 47 28.40 -8.05 3.62
CA ASP A 47 29.73 -7.91 4.22
C ASP A 47 30.31 -6.51 3.98
N ALA A 48 30.19 -5.98 2.75
CA ALA A 48 30.60 -4.61 2.43
C ALA A 48 29.77 -3.57 3.20
N THR A 49 28.47 -3.80 3.39
CA THR A 49 27.60 -2.92 4.18
C THR A 49 28.00 -2.94 5.66
N ALA A 50 28.32 -4.12 6.22
CA ALA A 50 28.79 -4.24 7.61
C ALA A 50 30.09 -3.44 7.82
N LYS A 51 31.06 -3.59 6.90
CA LYS A 51 32.31 -2.81 6.92
C LYS A 51 32.06 -1.31 6.82
N ALA A 52 31.17 -0.88 5.92
CA ALA A 52 30.87 0.55 5.73
C ALA A 52 30.17 1.19 6.94
N THR A 53 29.41 0.41 7.71
CA THR A 53 28.62 0.90 8.86
C THR A 53 29.29 0.65 10.21
N GLY A 54 30.43 -0.05 10.24
CA GLY A 54 31.09 -0.48 11.48
C GLY A 54 30.32 -1.57 12.25
N ALA A 55 29.30 -2.18 11.63
CA ALA A 55 28.55 -3.26 12.27
C ALA A 55 29.39 -4.55 12.33
N PRO A 56 29.33 -5.32 13.43
CA PRO A 56 30.17 -6.51 13.61
C PRO A 56 29.86 -7.63 12.62
N LYS A 57 28.60 -7.70 12.14
CA LYS A 57 28.16 -8.65 11.11
C LYS A 57 26.90 -8.16 10.42
N SER A 58 26.69 -8.65 9.21
CA SER A 58 25.44 -8.51 8.44
C SER A 58 25.11 -9.84 7.77
N SER A 59 23.94 -9.95 7.16
CA SER A 59 23.50 -11.18 6.49
C SER A 59 22.99 -10.93 5.08
N ALA A 60 23.15 -11.94 4.21
CA ALA A 60 22.56 -11.94 2.87
C ALA A 60 21.04 -11.65 2.86
N ARG A 61 20.31 -12.07 3.90
CA ARG A 61 18.88 -11.76 4.07
C ARG A 61 18.63 -10.27 4.31
N ALA A 62 19.44 -9.61 5.13
CA ALA A 62 19.33 -8.16 5.37
C ALA A 62 19.62 -7.36 4.09
N ALA A 63 20.66 -7.74 3.34
CA ALA A 63 20.95 -7.17 2.02
C ALA A 63 19.80 -7.42 1.03
N GLY A 64 19.23 -8.63 1.00
CA GLY A 64 18.05 -8.96 0.20
C GLY A 64 16.83 -8.12 0.55
N GLY A 65 16.60 -7.86 1.84
CA GLY A 65 15.55 -6.96 2.33
C GLY A 65 15.77 -5.51 1.89
N ALA A 66 17.02 -5.03 1.86
CA ALA A 66 17.36 -3.71 1.33
C ALA A 66 17.07 -3.61 -0.18
N MET A 67 17.42 -4.65 -0.95
CA MET A 67 17.15 -4.69 -2.39
C MET A 67 15.66 -4.84 -2.73
N ARG A 68 14.89 -5.58 -1.92
CA ARG A 68 13.42 -5.75 -2.08
C ARG A 68 12.68 -4.42 -1.95
N HIS A 69 13.17 -3.52 -1.09
CA HIS A 69 12.57 -2.21 -0.83
C HIS A 69 13.40 -1.08 -1.42
N ASN A 70 14.07 -1.31 -2.56
CA ASN A 70 14.82 -0.28 -3.26
C ASN A 70 13.85 0.68 -3.97
N PRO A 71 13.66 1.92 -3.46
CA PRO A 71 12.73 2.88 -4.07
C PRO A 71 13.33 3.57 -5.29
N PHE A 72 14.62 3.33 -5.57
CA PHE A 72 15.39 4.00 -6.62
C PHE A 72 15.65 3.08 -7.82
N ALA A 73 14.95 1.95 -7.92
CA ALA A 73 15.00 1.12 -9.11
C ALA A 73 14.41 1.90 -10.32
N PRO A 74 15.01 1.84 -11.52
CA PRO A 74 16.17 1.02 -11.91
C PRO A 74 17.55 1.69 -11.69
N SER A 75 17.59 2.96 -11.30
CA SER A 75 18.84 3.75 -11.14
C SER A 75 19.80 3.13 -10.11
N VAL A 76 19.28 2.58 -9.00
CA VAL A 76 20.02 1.66 -8.13
C VAL A 76 19.73 0.23 -8.62
N PRO A 77 20.72 -0.50 -9.16
CA PRO A 77 20.50 -1.68 -9.98
C PRO A 77 20.38 -2.96 -9.12
N CYS A 78 19.28 -3.09 -8.38
CA CYS A 78 19.05 -4.25 -7.51
C CYS A 78 18.99 -5.60 -8.27
N HIS A 79 18.81 -5.58 -9.60
CA HIS A 79 18.91 -6.77 -10.46
C HIS A 79 20.33 -7.31 -10.59
N ARG A 80 21.37 -6.52 -10.29
CA ARG A 80 22.79 -6.95 -10.26
C ARG A 80 23.17 -7.76 -9.01
N VAL A 81 22.24 -7.98 -8.06
CA VAL A 81 22.52 -8.74 -6.83
C VAL A 81 22.00 -10.18 -6.94
N VAL A 82 22.86 -11.18 -6.75
CA VAL A 82 22.57 -12.61 -6.96
C VAL A 82 22.94 -13.49 -5.76
N THR A 83 22.59 -14.77 -5.79
CA THR A 83 22.96 -15.69 -4.69
C THR A 83 24.46 -16.00 -4.71
N THR A 84 25.01 -16.53 -3.61
CA THR A 84 26.39 -17.02 -3.54
C THR A 84 26.68 -18.16 -4.49
N SER A 85 25.65 -18.94 -4.88
CA SER A 85 25.73 -19.98 -5.90
C SER A 85 25.73 -19.44 -7.34
N LEU A 86 25.72 -18.11 -7.52
CA LEU A 86 25.52 -17.41 -8.79
C LEU A 86 24.20 -17.72 -9.50
N LYS A 87 23.29 -18.48 -8.87
CA LYS A 87 21.91 -18.57 -9.33
C LYS A 87 21.20 -17.24 -9.13
N LEU A 88 20.26 -16.95 -10.03
CA LEU A 88 19.33 -15.84 -9.84
C LEU A 88 18.54 -16.06 -8.56
N GLY A 89 18.81 -15.21 -7.56
CA GLY A 89 18.03 -15.14 -6.33
C GLY A 89 16.80 -14.25 -6.50
N GLY A 90 16.00 -14.17 -5.45
CA GLY A 90 14.73 -13.45 -5.48
C GLY A 90 14.84 -12.02 -6.01
N PHE A 91 13.88 -11.62 -6.85
CA PHE A 91 13.80 -10.30 -7.46
C PHE A 91 12.40 -9.72 -7.26
N SER A 92 12.33 -8.44 -6.90
CA SER A 92 11.06 -7.73 -6.65
C SER A 92 10.11 -8.51 -5.73
N GLY A 93 10.66 -9.15 -4.68
CA GLY A 93 9.89 -9.91 -3.69
C GLY A 93 9.50 -11.33 -4.08
N SER A 94 9.83 -11.82 -5.28
CA SER A 94 9.57 -13.20 -5.69
C SER A 94 10.86 -14.00 -5.88
N SER A 95 10.85 -15.25 -5.43
CA SER A 95 11.89 -16.26 -5.70
C SER A 95 11.45 -17.32 -6.70
N ASP A 96 10.28 -17.12 -7.34
CA ASP A 96 9.75 -18.05 -8.34
C ASP A 96 10.70 -18.12 -9.54
N PRO A 97 11.34 -19.27 -9.78
CA PRO A 97 12.32 -19.43 -10.85
C PRO A 97 11.71 -19.25 -12.24
N ASP A 98 10.40 -19.49 -12.40
CA ASP A 98 9.67 -19.37 -13.67
C ASP A 98 8.73 -18.14 -13.69
N GLY A 99 8.75 -17.36 -12.60
CA GLY A 99 7.91 -16.18 -12.45
C GLY A 99 8.38 -14.99 -13.27
N PRO A 100 7.47 -14.05 -13.60
CA PRO A 100 7.76 -12.87 -14.43
C PRO A 100 8.85 -11.96 -13.84
N ASN A 101 9.04 -12.00 -12.51
CA ASN A 101 10.07 -11.21 -11.84
C ASN A 101 11.49 -11.72 -12.11
N LEU A 102 11.72 -13.04 -12.05
CA LEU A 102 13.03 -13.59 -12.44
C LEU A 102 13.25 -13.49 -13.94
N GLY A 103 12.19 -13.60 -14.75
CA GLY A 103 12.25 -13.29 -16.19
C GLY A 103 12.72 -11.85 -16.46
N ARG A 104 12.16 -10.87 -15.75
CA ARG A 104 12.56 -9.46 -15.86
C ARG A 104 14.02 -9.22 -15.41
N LYS A 105 14.44 -9.84 -14.30
CA LYS A 105 15.85 -9.77 -13.84
C LYS A 105 16.81 -10.35 -14.88
N THR A 106 16.43 -11.49 -15.47
CA THR A 106 17.20 -12.14 -16.54
C THR A 106 17.34 -11.23 -17.75
N ALA A 107 16.23 -10.63 -18.21
CA ALA A 107 16.26 -9.70 -19.34
C ALA A 107 17.19 -8.50 -19.09
N LEU A 108 17.12 -7.89 -17.90
CA LEU A 108 17.99 -6.76 -17.54
C LEU A 108 19.47 -7.15 -17.50
N LEU A 109 19.82 -8.32 -16.94
CA LEU A 109 21.20 -8.78 -16.89
C LEU A 109 21.75 -9.10 -18.30
N LEU A 110 20.95 -9.75 -19.15
CA LEU A 110 21.33 -10.04 -20.53
C LEU A 110 21.52 -8.75 -21.35
N GLU A 111 20.64 -7.77 -21.19
CA GLU A 111 20.77 -6.44 -21.81
C GLU A 111 22.05 -5.73 -21.39
N GLU A 112 22.50 -5.96 -20.15
CA GLU A 112 23.76 -5.43 -19.61
C GLU A 112 25.01 -6.18 -20.09
N GLY A 113 24.86 -7.24 -20.88
CA GLY A 113 25.95 -8.05 -21.40
C GLY A 113 26.46 -9.10 -20.42
N VAL A 114 25.68 -9.43 -19.38
CA VAL A 114 26.05 -10.44 -18.39
C VAL A 114 25.76 -11.83 -18.94
N GLY A 115 26.80 -12.64 -19.13
CA GLY A 115 26.67 -14.03 -19.59
C GLY A 115 25.91 -14.91 -18.60
N MET A 116 25.06 -15.81 -19.10
CA MET A 116 24.27 -16.74 -18.29
C MET A 116 24.25 -18.15 -18.88
N ASP A 117 24.35 -19.15 -18.00
CA ASP A 117 24.04 -20.54 -18.34
C ASP A 117 22.52 -20.72 -18.32
N ALA A 118 21.92 -20.90 -19.50
CA ALA A 118 20.47 -21.03 -19.68
C ALA A 118 19.89 -22.27 -19.00
N VAL A 119 20.68 -23.34 -18.85
CA VAL A 119 20.25 -24.61 -18.25
C VAL A 119 20.32 -24.54 -16.73
N LYS A 120 21.40 -23.98 -16.19
CA LYS A 120 21.62 -23.88 -14.74
C LYS A 120 21.06 -22.60 -14.10
N ARG A 121 20.65 -21.63 -14.93
CA ARG A 121 20.20 -20.28 -14.55
C ARG A 121 21.20 -19.57 -13.64
N THR A 122 22.49 -19.77 -13.94
CA THR A 122 23.62 -19.18 -13.21
C THR A 122 24.27 -18.09 -14.04
N VAL A 123 24.68 -17.02 -13.38
CA VAL A 123 25.50 -15.97 -13.99
C VAL A 123 26.93 -16.45 -14.19
N ASP A 124 27.60 -15.96 -15.24
CA ASP A 124 29.04 -16.19 -15.44
C ASP A 124 29.83 -15.66 -14.22
N ALA A 125 30.71 -16.50 -13.68
CA ALA A 125 31.58 -16.13 -12.58
C ALA A 125 32.53 -14.97 -12.95
N GLY A 126 32.85 -14.80 -14.25
CA GLY A 126 33.61 -13.66 -14.76
C GLY A 126 32.93 -12.30 -14.57
N ALA A 127 31.60 -12.29 -14.39
CA ALA A 127 30.84 -11.07 -14.11
C ALA A 127 30.84 -10.67 -12.61
N LEU A 128 31.47 -11.46 -11.73
CA LEU A 128 31.42 -11.21 -10.29
C LEU A 128 32.26 -9.98 -9.89
N TYR A 129 31.58 -8.91 -9.49
CA TYR A 129 32.18 -7.71 -8.92
C TYR A 129 32.61 -7.92 -7.47
N ARG A 130 33.79 -7.42 -7.12
CA ARG A 130 34.31 -7.36 -5.76
C ARG A 130 34.41 -5.91 -5.33
N PHE A 131 33.73 -5.56 -4.24
CA PHE A 131 33.82 -4.22 -3.67
C PHE A 131 35.26 -3.89 -3.28
N THR A 132 35.72 -2.72 -3.71
CA THR A 132 37.02 -2.16 -3.34
C THR A 132 36.91 -1.41 -2.00
N GLU A 133 38.06 -1.17 -1.36
CA GLU A 133 38.11 -0.28 -0.19
C GLU A 133 37.55 1.11 -0.49
N ALA A 134 37.71 1.60 -1.73
CA ALA A 134 37.14 2.88 -2.16
C ALA A 134 35.59 2.85 -2.21
N ASP A 135 34.99 1.72 -2.59
CA ASP A 135 33.53 1.55 -2.58
C ASP A 135 32.98 1.57 -1.16
N ILE A 136 33.65 0.86 -0.26
CA ILE A 136 33.29 0.77 1.16
C ILE A 136 33.45 2.14 1.83
N ALA A 137 34.56 2.84 1.58
CA ALA A 137 34.80 4.18 2.12
C ALA A 137 33.75 5.20 1.63
N HIS A 138 33.31 5.08 0.38
CA HIS A 138 32.25 5.94 -0.16
C HIS A 138 30.92 5.70 0.57
N ALA A 139 30.52 4.44 0.73
CA ALA A 139 29.31 4.08 1.46
C ALA A 139 29.39 4.48 2.94
N ALA A 140 30.56 4.38 3.56
CA ALA A 140 30.80 4.83 4.93
C ALA A 140 30.66 6.36 5.08
N LYS A 141 31.13 7.13 4.10
CA LYS A 141 30.96 8.59 4.06
C LYS A 141 29.48 8.97 3.93
N ALA A 142 28.74 8.30 3.05
CA ALA A 142 27.30 8.50 2.88
C ALA A 142 26.52 8.12 4.16
N TRP A 143 26.94 7.06 4.84
CA TRP A 143 26.42 6.65 6.15
C TRP A 143 26.63 7.75 7.20
N ALA A 144 27.87 8.24 7.37
CA ALA A 144 28.21 9.25 8.37
C ALA A 144 27.45 10.58 8.18
N ALA A 145 27.31 11.04 6.93
CA ALA A 145 26.59 12.26 6.60
C ALA A 145 25.09 12.19 7.01
N HIS A 146 24.47 11.02 6.86
CA HIS A 146 23.07 10.83 7.22
C HIS A 146 22.86 10.66 8.73
N THR A 147 23.78 9.99 9.44
CA THR A 147 23.74 9.92 10.90
C THR A 147 23.80 11.32 11.51
N ALA A 148 24.67 12.19 10.99
CA ALA A 148 24.74 13.59 11.39
C ALA A 148 23.43 14.35 11.09
N PHE A 149 22.82 14.15 9.90
CA PHE A 149 21.52 14.73 9.56
C PHE A 149 20.41 14.31 10.55
N LEU A 150 20.36 13.03 10.94
CA LEU A 150 19.37 12.52 11.90
C LEU A 150 19.60 13.04 13.32
N GLU A 151 20.85 13.29 13.72
CA GLU A 151 21.17 13.89 15.02
C GLU A 151 20.79 15.37 15.07
N GLU A 152 20.99 16.12 14.00
CA GLU A 152 20.63 17.54 13.88
C GLU A 152 19.10 17.75 13.87
N HIS A 153 18.32 16.75 13.44
CA HIS A 153 16.86 16.78 13.35
C HIS A 153 16.15 15.97 14.44
N LYS A 154 16.86 15.56 15.50
CA LYS A 154 16.24 15.01 16.72
C LYS A 154 15.62 16.13 17.55
N ALA A 155 14.29 16.08 17.75
CA ALA A 155 13.62 16.98 18.69
C ALA A 155 14.15 16.77 20.13
N PRO A 156 14.42 17.84 20.92
CA PRO A 156 14.95 17.68 22.25
C PRO A 156 13.90 17.08 23.18
N SER A 157 14.22 15.95 23.81
CA SER A 157 13.38 15.31 24.81
C SER A 157 13.49 16.04 26.14
N GLY A 158 12.42 16.73 26.54
CA GLY A 158 12.18 17.14 27.92
C GLY A 158 12.17 18.65 28.16
N SER A 159 10.98 19.26 28.22
CA SER A 159 10.64 20.26 29.24
C SER A 159 9.13 20.56 29.21
N LYS A 160 8.52 20.54 30.40
CA LYS A 160 7.14 20.99 30.65
C LYS A 160 7.03 22.47 30.28
N ARG A 161 6.03 22.87 29.49
CA ARG A 161 5.73 24.29 29.23
C ARG A 161 4.49 24.76 29.99
N PRO A 162 4.55 25.86 30.77
CA PRO A 162 3.38 26.54 31.30
C PRO A 162 2.82 27.57 30.29
N ARG A 163 1.54 27.91 30.44
CA ARG A 163 0.78 28.91 29.65
C ARG A 163 1.09 30.35 30.10
N ALA A 164 1.27 31.26 29.14
CA ALA A 164 0.81 32.69 29.10
C ALA A 164 1.52 33.38 27.91
N SER A 165 0.81 33.88 26.89
CA SER A 165 0.18 35.22 26.71
C SER A 165 0.92 36.00 25.61
N SER A 166 0.28 36.20 24.46
CA SER A 166 0.82 36.95 23.31
C SER A 166 0.61 38.46 23.44
N PRO A 167 1.58 39.32 23.07
CA PRO A 167 1.30 40.71 22.72
C PRO A 167 0.97 40.86 21.23
N ALA A 168 0.14 41.87 20.93
CA ALA A 168 -0.42 42.19 19.62
C ALA A 168 0.61 42.69 18.58
N PRO A 169 0.37 42.52 17.26
CA PRO A 169 1.29 42.93 16.22
C PRO A 169 1.06 44.37 15.72
N ALA A 170 2.15 45.01 15.28
CA ALA A 170 2.20 46.31 14.61
C ALA A 170 1.95 46.18 13.08
N PRO A 171 1.65 47.27 12.34
CA PRO A 171 0.87 47.24 11.11
C PRO A 171 1.68 46.98 9.83
N ALA A 172 0.92 46.60 8.81
CA ALA A 172 1.33 45.95 7.57
C ALA A 172 1.98 46.86 6.50
N GLU A 173 2.87 46.24 5.71
CA GLU A 173 3.12 46.63 4.31
C GLU A 173 2.90 45.41 3.38
N LYS A 174 2.31 45.70 2.20
CA LYS A 174 1.67 44.76 1.29
C LYS A 174 2.59 44.22 0.19
N ARG A 175 2.20 43.03 -0.29
CA ARG A 175 2.26 42.42 -1.65
C ARG A 175 3.25 41.25 -1.75
N THR A 176 2.95 40.09 -2.34
CA THR A 176 1.75 39.43 -2.90
C THR A 176 2.20 38.00 -3.23
N CYS A 177 1.39 36.98 -2.92
CA CYS A 177 1.08 35.82 -3.76
C CYS A 177 0.22 34.86 -2.93
N SER A 178 -0.84 34.36 -3.56
CA SER A 178 -2.05 33.81 -2.95
C SER A 178 -1.94 32.33 -2.54
N ASP A 179 -2.92 31.95 -1.72
CA ASP A 179 -3.48 30.61 -1.51
C ASP A 179 -2.86 29.75 -0.40
N GLY A 180 -3.24 30.12 0.84
CA GLY A 180 -3.26 29.24 2.00
C GLY A 180 -4.62 28.54 2.14
N ALA A 181 -4.59 27.21 2.27
CA ALA A 181 -5.72 26.38 2.62
C ALA A 181 -6.18 26.66 4.07
N ALA A 182 -7.37 27.24 4.20
CA ALA A 182 -8.21 27.15 5.40
C ALA A 182 -9.55 26.56 4.96
N ALA A 183 -9.99 25.50 5.63
CA ALA A 183 -11.32 24.93 5.42
C ALA A 183 -12.37 25.99 5.78
N ALA A 184 -12.99 26.59 4.77
CA ALA A 184 -14.14 27.46 4.97
C ALA A 184 -15.39 26.58 5.12
N ALA A 185 -15.96 26.56 6.32
CA ALA A 185 -17.41 26.44 6.42
C ALA A 185 -18.00 27.61 5.64
N ASP A 186 -19.03 27.34 4.83
CA ASP A 186 -19.85 28.39 4.22
C ASP A 186 -20.29 29.38 5.33
N ALA A 187 -20.37 30.67 5.01
CA ALA A 187 -20.79 31.76 5.89
C ALA A 187 -22.15 31.55 6.62
N THR A 188 -22.86 30.46 6.32
CA THR A 188 -24.10 30.00 6.95
C THR A 188 -23.92 28.85 7.96
N GLY A 189 -22.70 28.34 8.18
CA GLY A 189 -22.43 27.20 9.07
C GLY A 189 -22.89 25.84 8.51
N ARG A 190 -23.25 25.77 7.22
CA ARG A 190 -23.67 24.54 6.57
C ARG A 190 -22.46 23.81 5.99
N VAL A 191 -22.35 22.51 6.30
CA VAL A 191 -21.35 21.62 5.70
C VAL A 191 -21.63 21.49 4.20
N PRO A 192 -20.63 21.67 3.31
CA PRO A 192 -20.83 21.48 1.88
C PRO A 192 -21.37 20.07 1.60
N GLY A 193 -22.43 19.96 0.81
CA GLY A 193 -22.94 18.65 0.35
C GLY A 193 -21.96 17.93 -0.60
N HIS A 194 -20.96 18.66 -1.12
CA HIS A 194 -19.96 18.13 -2.03
C HIS A 194 -18.59 18.75 -1.76
N PHE A 195 -17.55 17.91 -1.70
CA PHE A 195 -16.16 18.29 -1.47
C PHE A 195 -15.33 18.14 -2.74
N SER A 196 -14.48 19.13 -3.04
CA SER A 196 -13.53 19.11 -4.17
C SER A 196 -12.10 18.74 -3.76
N SER A 197 -11.81 18.73 -2.45
CA SER A 197 -10.48 18.45 -1.89
C SER A 197 -10.55 17.24 -0.96
N PRO A 198 -9.75 16.18 -1.21
CA PRO A 198 -9.67 15.02 -0.32
C PRO A 198 -9.32 15.39 1.12
N ALA A 199 -8.37 16.31 1.31
CA ALA A 199 -7.96 16.76 2.64
C ALA A 199 -9.11 17.45 3.39
N ALA A 200 -9.91 18.27 2.69
CA ALA A 200 -11.08 18.93 3.29
C ALA A 200 -12.17 17.93 3.68
N LEU A 201 -12.43 16.93 2.83
CA LEU A 201 -13.37 15.86 3.13
C LEU A 201 -12.91 15.05 4.35
N ARG A 202 -11.65 14.60 4.39
CA ARG A 202 -11.11 13.85 5.53
C ARG A 202 -11.17 14.66 6.83
N ALA A 203 -10.92 15.97 6.77
CA ALA A 203 -11.07 16.84 7.93
C ALA A 203 -12.54 16.95 8.39
N ALA A 204 -13.50 16.99 7.46
CA ALA A 204 -14.92 16.97 7.77
C ALA A 204 -15.38 15.62 8.36
N CYS A 205 -14.86 14.49 7.87
CA CYS A 205 -15.06 13.18 8.50
C CYS A 205 -14.51 13.17 9.93
N SER A 206 -13.27 13.65 10.10
CA SER A 206 -12.56 13.62 11.40
C SER A 206 -13.24 14.45 12.48
N SER A 207 -13.94 15.53 12.09
CA SER A 207 -14.72 16.36 13.02
C SER A 207 -16.16 15.87 13.22
N GLY A 208 -16.58 14.82 12.51
CA GLY A 208 -17.97 14.36 12.48
C GLY A 208 -18.91 15.25 11.67
N ALA A 209 -18.39 16.27 10.98
CA ALA A 209 -19.19 17.14 10.13
C ALA A 209 -19.71 16.43 8.86
N PHE A 210 -19.06 15.34 8.44
CA PHE A 210 -19.50 14.52 7.32
C PHE A 210 -19.50 13.03 7.68
N THR A 211 -20.68 12.40 7.59
CA THR A 211 -20.89 10.96 7.85
C THR A 211 -21.58 10.25 6.67
N GLY A 212 -21.70 10.93 5.53
CA GLY A 212 -22.36 10.42 4.32
C GLY A 212 -21.47 9.52 3.46
N GLN A 213 -22.01 9.07 2.33
CA GLN A 213 -21.28 8.26 1.37
C GLN A 213 -20.18 9.06 0.67
N THR A 214 -19.03 8.42 0.42
CA THR A 214 -17.90 9.04 -0.28
C THR A 214 -17.98 8.90 -1.80
N ALA A 215 -18.92 8.11 -2.33
CA ALA A 215 -19.17 8.03 -3.76
C ALA A 215 -19.54 9.41 -4.32
N GLY A 216 -18.92 9.79 -5.45
CA GLY A 216 -19.09 11.10 -6.07
C GLY A 216 -18.37 12.26 -5.37
N GLN A 217 -17.83 12.07 -4.16
CA GLN A 217 -17.03 13.10 -3.48
C GLN A 217 -15.62 13.16 -4.07
N CYS A 218 -15.07 14.37 -4.17
CA CYS A 218 -13.73 14.63 -4.73
C CYS A 218 -13.49 13.96 -6.10
N PRO A 219 -14.24 14.33 -7.15
CA PRO A 219 -14.09 13.74 -8.49
C PRO A 219 -12.64 13.74 -8.97
N GLY A 220 -12.21 12.64 -9.61
CA GLY A 220 -10.83 12.47 -10.08
C GLY A 220 -9.87 11.82 -9.07
N TYR A 221 -10.23 11.79 -7.78
CA TYR A 221 -9.39 11.20 -6.74
C TYR A 221 -9.73 9.75 -6.45
N ALA A 222 -8.70 8.98 -6.15
CA ALA A 222 -8.83 7.57 -5.81
C ALA A 222 -9.43 7.38 -4.42
N GLN A 223 -10.10 6.25 -4.22
CA GLN A 223 -10.64 5.84 -2.93
C GLN A 223 -10.07 4.50 -2.50
N ALA A 224 -9.86 4.33 -1.20
CA ALA A 224 -9.36 3.11 -0.61
C ALA A 224 -10.33 2.50 0.40
N ASN A 225 -10.43 1.18 0.34
CA ASN A 225 -11.04 0.35 1.36
C ASN A 225 -10.07 0.24 2.54
N LEU A 226 -10.60 0.24 3.76
CA LEU A 226 -9.83 0.08 4.99
C LEU A 226 -10.08 -1.29 5.65
N VAL A 227 -8.99 -1.92 6.09
CA VAL A 227 -8.97 -3.06 7.02
C VAL A 227 -7.94 -2.81 8.12
N ILE A 228 -8.29 -3.05 9.37
CA ILE A 228 -7.40 -2.97 10.53
C ILE A 228 -7.50 -4.28 11.31
N VAL A 229 -6.35 -4.88 11.58
CA VAL A 229 -6.25 -6.15 12.32
C VAL A 229 -5.20 -6.03 13.42
N PRO A 230 -5.25 -6.92 14.44
CA PRO A 230 -4.19 -7.01 15.42
C PRO A 230 -2.85 -7.36 14.73
N ALA A 231 -1.74 -6.82 15.22
CA ALA A 231 -0.38 -7.08 14.74
C ALA A 231 -0.09 -8.57 14.58
N ALA A 232 -0.56 -9.40 15.51
CA ALA A 232 -0.38 -10.86 15.45
C ALA A 232 -0.95 -11.52 14.18
N PHE A 233 -1.89 -10.88 13.50
CA PHE A 233 -2.52 -11.37 12.26
C PHE A 233 -2.12 -10.55 11.03
N ALA A 234 -1.32 -9.50 11.20
CA ALA A 234 -0.99 -8.57 10.13
C ALA A 234 -0.17 -9.23 9.01
N ASP A 235 0.81 -10.05 9.35
CA ASP A 235 1.64 -10.76 8.36
C ASP A 235 0.81 -11.75 7.53
N ASP A 236 -0.10 -12.48 8.18
CA ASP A 236 -1.03 -13.40 7.50
C ASP A 236 -1.98 -12.63 6.57
N PHE A 237 -2.48 -11.46 6.98
CA PHE A 237 -3.35 -10.64 6.15
C PHE A 237 -2.59 -9.99 4.98
N ALA A 238 -1.36 -9.54 5.19
CA ALA A 238 -0.49 -9.03 4.13
C ALA A 238 -0.23 -10.12 3.08
N LEU A 239 0.09 -11.34 3.53
CA LEU A 239 0.26 -12.50 2.66
C LEU A 239 -1.04 -12.89 1.95
N PHE A 240 -2.20 -12.76 2.61
CA PHE A 240 -3.51 -12.95 1.98
C PHE A 240 -3.71 -11.97 0.82
N CYS A 241 -3.39 -10.69 1.02
CA CYS A 241 -3.46 -9.68 -0.04
C CYS A 241 -2.48 -9.99 -1.19
N GLU A 242 -1.25 -10.38 -0.87
CA GLU A 242 -0.23 -10.76 -1.86
C GLU A 242 -0.68 -11.95 -2.72
N ARG A 243 -1.31 -12.97 -2.09
CA ARG A 243 -1.82 -14.15 -2.80
C ARG A 243 -3.08 -13.86 -3.61
N ASN A 244 -3.82 -12.81 -3.26
CA ASN A 244 -5.09 -12.43 -3.87
C ASN A 244 -5.11 -10.96 -4.31
N PRO A 245 -4.17 -10.54 -5.18
CA PRO A 245 -3.95 -9.12 -5.48
C PRO A 245 -5.13 -8.49 -6.25
N LYS A 246 -5.92 -9.29 -6.95
CA LYS A 246 -7.08 -8.81 -7.72
C LYS A 246 -8.24 -8.39 -6.79
N PRO A 247 -8.73 -9.23 -5.87
CA PRO A 247 -9.75 -8.80 -4.88
C PRO A 247 -9.19 -7.98 -3.71
N CYS A 248 -7.88 -8.07 -3.41
CA CYS A 248 -7.25 -7.38 -2.28
C CYS A 248 -6.01 -6.59 -2.74
N PRO A 249 -6.16 -5.59 -3.62
CA PRO A 249 -5.03 -4.84 -4.14
C PRO A 249 -4.45 -3.92 -3.04
N LEU A 250 -3.34 -4.31 -2.44
CA LEU A 250 -2.73 -3.55 -1.35
C LEU A 250 -2.10 -2.25 -1.87
N LEU A 251 -2.59 -1.11 -1.39
CA LEU A 251 -2.05 0.21 -1.71
C LEU A 251 -1.03 0.66 -0.66
N GLU A 252 -1.36 0.50 0.61
CA GLU A 252 -0.50 0.86 1.74
C GLU A 252 -0.77 -0.06 2.93
N GLN A 253 0.30 -0.50 3.59
CA GLN A 253 0.25 -1.11 4.91
C GLN A 253 0.92 -0.14 5.87
N LEU A 254 0.18 0.29 6.89
CA LEU A 254 0.70 1.22 7.91
C LEU A 254 1.58 0.46 8.91
N ALA A 255 2.47 1.17 9.58
CA ALA A 255 3.29 0.58 10.64
C ALA A 255 2.42 0.18 11.83
N ALA A 256 2.81 -0.89 12.54
CA ALA A 256 2.10 -1.35 13.72
C ALA A 256 1.96 -0.22 14.77
N GLY A 257 0.72 0.03 15.19
CA GLY A 257 0.38 1.08 16.14
C GLY A 257 0.40 2.51 15.58
N ASP A 258 0.82 2.74 14.33
CA ASP A 258 0.77 4.05 13.68
C ASP A 258 -0.50 4.17 12.82
N PRO A 259 -1.49 5.00 13.21
CA PRO A 259 -2.72 5.18 12.45
C PRO A 259 -2.57 6.18 11.28
N VAL A 260 -1.38 6.76 11.07
CA VAL A 260 -1.21 7.83 10.08
C VAL A 260 -0.75 7.26 8.73
N SER A 261 -1.55 7.49 7.69
CA SER A 261 -1.13 7.20 6.31
C SER A 261 0.03 8.12 5.91
N ARG A 262 1.05 7.54 5.27
CA ARG A 262 2.26 8.25 4.83
C ARG A 262 2.34 8.39 3.33
N SER A 263 1.74 7.45 2.59
CA SER A 263 1.83 7.39 1.14
C SER A 263 0.54 7.77 0.43
N MET A 264 -0.60 7.18 0.80
CA MET A 264 -1.85 7.32 0.02
C MET A 264 -2.66 8.55 0.42
N ALA A 265 -2.65 8.91 1.70
CA ALA A 265 -3.25 10.13 2.24
C ALA A 265 -2.33 10.71 3.32
N PRO A 266 -1.18 11.31 2.94
CA PRO A 266 -0.16 11.77 3.89
C PRO A 266 -0.73 12.63 5.03
N GLY A 267 -0.51 12.17 6.26
CA GLY A 267 -0.97 12.87 7.48
C GLY A 267 -2.41 12.58 7.90
N ALA A 268 -3.16 11.80 7.15
CA ALA A 268 -4.50 11.38 7.54
C ALA A 268 -4.46 10.33 8.65
N ASP A 269 -5.17 10.57 9.74
CA ASP A 269 -5.43 9.59 10.79
C ASP A 269 -6.58 8.67 10.37
N ILE A 270 -6.27 7.42 10.01
CA ILE A 270 -7.25 6.46 9.48
C ILE A 270 -8.31 6.06 10.51
N ARG A 271 -8.16 6.44 11.78
CA ARG A 271 -9.16 6.15 12.82
C ARG A 271 -10.36 7.09 12.75
N THR A 272 -10.20 8.25 12.12
CA THR A 272 -11.22 9.30 12.05
C THR A 272 -11.42 9.87 10.64
N ALA A 273 -10.50 9.62 9.70
CA ALA A 273 -10.55 10.19 8.35
C ALA A 273 -11.64 9.62 7.43
N LEU A 274 -12.30 8.52 7.80
CA LEU A 274 -13.43 7.94 7.08
C LEU A 274 -14.76 8.32 7.76
N PRO A 275 -15.87 8.43 7.01
CA PRO A 275 -17.14 8.83 7.59
C PRO A 275 -17.77 7.74 8.48
N ARG A 276 -17.51 6.45 8.21
CA ARG A 276 -18.05 5.34 9.00
C ARG A 276 -17.21 4.06 8.92
N TYR A 277 -17.18 3.34 10.05
CA TYR A 277 -16.44 2.11 10.28
C TYR A 277 -17.37 0.97 10.70
N ARG A 278 -16.94 -0.26 10.43
CA ARG A 278 -17.51 -1.51 10.95
C ARG A 278 -16.57 -2.15 11.94
N ILE A 279 -17.11 -2.54 13.09
CA ILE A 279 -16.37 -3.25 14.13
C ILE A 279 -16.77 -4.72 14.10
N TRP A 280 -15.80 -5.61 13.94
CA TRP A 280 -15.99 -7.05 13.81
C TRP A 280 -15.43 -7.77 15.03
N ARG A 281 -16.17 -8.74 15.57
CA ARG A 281 -15.75 -9.56 16.71
C ARG A 281 -16.06 -11.02 16.44
N ASP A 282 -15.05 -11.88 16.55
CA ASP A 282 -15.14 -13.32 16.32
C ASP A 282 -15.79 -13.71 14.98
N GLY A 283 -15.61 -12.84 13.97
CA GLY A 283 -16.15 -12.98 12.63
C GLY A 283 -17.58 -12.44 12.43
N VAL A 284 -18.16 -11.80 13.45
CA VAL A 284 -19.51 -11.21 13.42
C VAL A 284 -19.41 -9.69 13.43
N LEU A 285 -20.26 -9.02 12.66
CA LEU A 285 -20.39 -7.56 12.70
C LEU A 285 -21.03 -7.15 14.04
N ALA A 286 -20.24 -6.51 14.92
CA ALA A 286 -20.69 -6.09 16.24
C ALA A 286 -21.39 -4.72 16.22
N GLY A 287 -21.07 -3.88 15.24
CA GLY A 287 -21.71 -2.56 15.07
C GLY A 287 -20.98 -1.67 14.07
N GLU A 288 -21.56 -0.50 13.84
CA GLU A 288 -20.94 0.58 13.06
C GLU A 288 -20.66 1.80 13.95
N ALA A 289 -19.63 2.56 13.62
CA ALA A 289 -19.23 3.76 14.37
C ALA A 289 -18.68 4.83 13.42
N ASP A 290 -18.78 6.10 13.82
CA ASP A 290 -18.24 7.23 13.03
C ASP A 290 -16.74 7.49 13.35
N SER A 291 -16.17 6.77 14.32
CA SER A 291 -14.74 6.74 14.65
C SER A 291 -14.30 5.33 15.05
N ALA A 292 -13.08 4.95 14.67
CA ALA A 292 -12.45 3.69 15.04
C ALA A 292 -11.53 3.80 16.26
N GLU A 293 -11.36 4.98 16.86
CA GLU A 293 -10.39 5.20 17.95
C GLU A 293 -10.60 4.30 19.16
N ALA A 294 -11.85 4.11 19.58
CA ALA A 294 -12.18 3.25 20.73
C ALA A 294 -11.82 1.78 20.46
N ALA A 295 -12.20 1.25 19.30
CA ALA A 295 -11.88 -0.12 18.90
C ALA A 295 -10.37 -0.31 18.63
N TRP A 296 -9.69 0.71 18.12
CA TRP A 296 -8.23 0.72 17.97
C TRP A 296 -7.53 0.63 19.32
N ALA A 297 -7.95 1.45 20.29
CA ALA A 297 -7.38 1.45 21.64
C ALA A 297 -7.62 0.12 22.36
N GLU A 298 -8.81 -0.46 22.20
CA GLU A 298 -9.15 -1.77 22.71
C GLU A 298 -8.24 -2.86 22.12
N MET A 299 -8.06 -2.85 20.79
CA MET A 299 -7.18 -3.80 20.10
C MET A 299 -5.74 -3.69 20.60
N ALA A 300 -5.21 -2.47 20.75
CA ALA A 300 -3.89 -2.23 21.31
C ALA A 300 -3.77 -2.74 22.77
N ALA A 301 -4.81 -2.56 23.58
CA ALA A 301 -4.83 -3.04 24.97
C ALA A 301 -4.85 -4.57 25.07
N MET A 302 -5.56 -5.25 24.17
CA MET A 302 -5.57 -6.73 24.08
C MET A 302 -4.16 -7.28 23.82
N GLU A 303 -3.41 -6.64 22.93
CA GLU A 303 -2.03 -7.05 22.59
C GLU A 303 -1.06 -6.83 23.75
N ALA A 304 -1.15 -5.68 24.43
CA ALA A 304 -0.36 -5.41 25.64
C ALA A 304 -0.71 -6.35 26.82
N GLY A 305 -1.92 -6.91 26.85
CA GLY A 305 -2.34 -7.93 27.81
C GLY A 305 -1.76 -9.31 27.51
N ALA A 306 -1.73 -9.72 26.25
CA ALA A 306 -1.18 -11.00 25.80
C ALA A 306 0.34 -11.10 26.02
N ASP A 307 1.06 -10.00 25.79
CA ASP A 307 2.53 -9.96 25.94
C ASP A 307 2.98 -10.13 27.41
N ARG A 308 2.19 -9.65 28.37
CA ARG A 308 2.46 -9.84 29.82
C ARG A 308 2.34 -11.29 30.29
N GLY A 309 1.61 -12.14 29.56
CA GLY A 309 1.54 -13.58 29.83
C GLY A 309 2.75 -14.35 29.31
N ALA A 310 3.34 -13.91 28.19
CA ALA A 310 4.52 -14.50 27.56
C ALA A 310 5.84 -14.02 28.21
N ALA A 311 5.85 -12.85 28.82
CA ALA A 311 7.04 -12.23 29.43
C ALA A 311 7.52 -12.87 30.75
N ARG A 312 6.94 -13.98 31.21
CA ARG A 312 7.46 -14.68 32.42
C ARG A 312 8.79 -15.41 32.19
N ASP A 313 9.15 -15.70 30.93
CA ASP A 313 10.38 -16.43 30.58
C ASP A 313 11.25 -15.72 29.50
N ALA A 314 10.96 -14.47 29.15
CA ALA A 314 11.63 -13.77 28.04
C ALA A 314 12.72 -12.78 28.50
N SER A 315 13.82 -12.65 27.74
CA SER A 315 14.93 -11.76 28.08
C SER A 315 14.54 -10.28 27.90
N ALA A 316 15.29 -9.37 28.54
CA ALA A 316 15.07 -7.92 28.40
C ALA A 316 15.16 -7.40 26.95
N ALA A 317 15.83 -8.15 26.05
CA ALA A 317 15.88 -7.84 24.63
C ALA A 317 14.61 -8.28 23.87
N ASP A 318 13.99 -9.39 24.29
CA ASP A 318 12.73 -9.88 23.73
C ASP A 318 11.56 -8.99 24.17
N ALA A 319 11.59 -8.51 25.42
CA ALA A 319 10.63 -7.52 25.92
C ALA A 319 10.70 -6.18 25.17
N ALA A 320 11.89 -5.76 24.71
CA ALA A 320 12.05 -4.51 23.94
C ALA A 320 11.60 -4.64 22.47
N ALA A 321 11.61 -5.85 21.90
CA ALA A 321 11.05 -6.15 20.58
C ALA A 321 9.52 -6.30 20.62
N ALA A 322 8.97 -6.82 21.72
CA ALA A 322 7.53 -6.93 21.95
C ALA A 322 6.86 -5.58 22.31
N ALA A 323 7.61 -4.66 22.93
CA ALA A 323 7.15 -3.32 23.32
C ALA A 323 6.90 -2.30 22.17
N ARG A 324 6.79 -2.74 20.92
CA ARG A 324 6.38 -1.91 19.76
C ARG A 324 5.22 -2.52 18.96
N GLY A 325 4.40 -3.35 19.59
CA GLY A 325 3.17 -3.91 19.02
C GLY A 325 2.00 -2.92 19.02
N GLY A 326 1.13 -3.03 18.04
CA GLY A 326 -0.12 -2.28 17.95
C GLY A 326 -0.89 -2.61 16.66
N PRO A 327 -2.17 -2.23 16.55
CA PRO A 327 -3.00 -2.51 15.39
C PRO A 327 -2.32 -2.12 14.07
N VAL A 328 -2.53 -2.92 13.03
CA VAL A 328 -1.99 -2.67 11.70
C VAL A 328 -3.13 -2.38 10.74
N ALA A 329 -3.06 -1.23 10.06
CA ALA A 329 -4.04 -0.82 9.06
C ALA A 329 -3.54 -1.10 7.63
N PHE A 330 -4.47 -1.48 6.77
CA PHE A 330 -4.27 -1.82 5.36
C PHE A 330 -5.25 -1.00 4.53
N LEU A 331 -4.71 -0.19 3.62
CA LEU A 331 -5.46 0.51 2.59
C LEU A 331 -5.44 -0.32 1.30
N LEU A 332 -6.62 -0.68 0.82
CA LEU A 332 -6.79 -1.52 -0.35
C LEU A 332 -7.47 -0.72 -1.47
N GLY A 333 -7.07 -0.97 -2.71
CA GLY A 333 -7.66 -0.34 -3.89
C GLY A 333 -9.15 -0.63 -4.04
N CYS A 334 -9.83 0.23 -4.79
CA CYS A 334 -11.29 0.21 -4.91
C CYS A 334 -11.76 0.41 -6.36
N SER A 335 -12.83 -0.30 -6.74
CA SER A 335 -13.34 -0.29 -8.12
C SER A 335 -13.89 1.06 -8.57
N PHE A 336 -14.30 1.92 -7.63
CA PHE A 336 -14.75 3.29 -7.94
C PHE A 336 -13.68 4.08 -8.72
N SER A 337 -12.40 3.73 -8.55
CA SER A 337 -11.30 4.41 -9.21
C SER A 337 -11.21 4.18 -10.73
N PHE A 338 -11.90 3.19 -11.30
CA PHE A 338 -11.97 3.01 -12.76
C PHE A 338 -13.34 3.33 -13.36
N GLU A 339 -14.35 3.64 -12.56
CA GLU A 339 -15.69 3.99 -13.07
C GLU A 339 -15.65 5.27 -13.89
N GLU A 340 -14.94 6.28 -13.41
CA GLU A 340 -14.70 7.52 -14.16
C GLU A 340 -14.01 7.24 -15.51
N ALA A 341 -13.08 6.28 -15.55
CA ALA A 341 -12.41 5.88 -16.79
C ALA A 341 -13.36 5.16 -17.74
N MET A 342 -14.28 4.34 -17.22
CA MET A 342 -15.35 3.71 -17.99
C MET A 342 -16.31 4.76 -18.56
N GLU A 343 -16.76 5.72 -17.75
CA GLU A 343 -17.64 6.81 -18.17
C GLU A 343 -16.98 7.68 -19.25
N LYS A 344 -15.70 8.05 -19.07
CA LYS A 344 -14.90 8.77 -20.09
C LYS A 344 -14.78 7.98 -21.40
N ALA A 345 -14.78 6.64 -21.34
CA ALA A 345 -14.79 5.76 -22.51
C ALA A 345 -16.20 5.54 -23.10
N GLY A 346 -17.24 6.19 -22.57
CA GLY A 346 -18.63 6.04 -23.03
C GLY A 346 -19.28 4.73 -22.61
N LEU A 347 -18.72 4.03 -21.61
CA LEU A 347 -19.24 2.77 -21.11
C LEU A 347 -20.29 3.00 -20.01
N PRO A 348 -21.38 2.20 -19.98
CA PRO A 348 -22.43 2.37 -18.98
C PRO A 348 -21.96 1.94 -17.58
N VAL A 349 -22.24 2.78 -16.59
CA VAL A 349 -22.15 2.46 -15.16
C VAL A 349 -23.57 2.51 -14.57
N ARG A 350 -24.33 1.41 -14.74
CA ARG A 350 -25.78 1.37 -14.48
C ARG A 350 -26.18 1.83 -13.08
N HIS A 351 -25.45 1.43 -12.05
CA HIS A 351 -25.79 1.81 -10.67
C HIS A 351 -25.63 3.32 -10.43
N VAL A 352 -24.62 3.97 -11.05
CA VAL A 352 -24.48 5.44 -11.01
C VAL A 352 -25.67 6.10 -11.73
N GLN A 353 -26.03 5.59 -12.91
CA GLN A 353 -27.18 6.10 -13.69
C GLN A 353 -28.52 5.97 -12.94
N GLU A 354 -28.65 4.96 -12.08
CA GLU A 354 -29.85 4.71 -11.27
C GLU A 354 -29.77 5.28 -9.84
N GLY A 355 -28.65 5.90 -9.45
CA GLY A 355 -28.45 6.40 -8.09
C GLY A 355 -28.45 5.32 -7.02
N ARG A 356 -27.92 4.13 -7.34
CA ARG A 356 -27.90 2.93 -6.49
C ARG A 356 -26.50 2.53 -6.09
N ASN A 357 -26.38 1.84 -4.97
CA ASN A 357 -25.15 1.14 -4.62
C ASN A 357 -24.89 -0.04 -5.56
N VAL A 358 -23.64 -0.19 -6.02
CA VAL A 358 -23.27 -1.26 -6.94
C VAL A 358 -23.65 -2.65 -6.39
N PRO A 359 -24.31 -3.51 -7.18
CA PRO A 359 -24.64 -4.87 -6.75
C PRO A 359 -23.37 -5.71 -6.64
N MET A 360 -23.25 -6.42 -5.53
CA MET A 360 -22.12 -7.28 -5.23
C MET A 360 -22.59 -8.68 -4.83
N PHE A 361 -21.82 -9.69 -5.23
CA PHE A 361 -22.19 -11.10 -5.07
C PHE A 361 -21.01 -11.89 -4.50
N ALA A 362 -21.30 -12.78 -3.55
CA ALA A 362 -20.39 -13.83 -3.17
C ALA A 362 -20.33 -14.88 -4.29
N THR A 363 -19.12 -15.30 -4.64
CA THR A 363 -18.90 -16.28 -5.72
C THR A 363 -18.39 -17.61 -5.16
N THR A 364 -18.39 -18.64 -6.01
CA THR A 364 -17.68 -19.90 -5.76
C THR A 364 -16.19 -19.84 -6.11
N ILE A 365 -15.67 -18.67 -6.51
CA ILE A 365 -14.24 -18.49 -6.80
C ILE A 365 -13.51 -18.32 -5.46
N GLU A 366 -12.83 -19.36 -5.02
CA GLU A 366 -12.10 -19.34 -3.74
C GLU A 366 -10.84 -18.46 -3.81
N THR A 367 -10.62 -17.69 -2.74
CA THR A 367 -9.35 -17.01 -2.50
C THR A 367 -8.27 -18.00 -2.05
N LYS A 368 -7.01 -17.68 -2.36
CA LYS A 368 -5.85 -18.40 -1.86
C LYS A 368 -5.66 -18.08 -0.38
N ARG A 369 -5.86 -19.08 0.49
CA ARG A 369 -5.70 -18.98 1.95
C ARG A 369 -4.33 -18.41 2.35
N ALA A 370 -4.29 -17.60 3.41
CA ALA A 370 -3.08 -17.29 4.17
C ALA A 370 -3.43 -17.24 5.66
N GLY A 371 -2.77 -18.07 6.47
CA GLY A 371 -3.13 -18.24 7.88
C GLY A 371 -4.62 -18.55 8.06
N ARG A 372 -5.28 -17.71 8.87
CA ARG A 372 -6.73 -17.79 9.13
C ARG A 372 -7.60 -17.16 8.03
N PHE A 373 -7.04 -16.38 7.12
CA PHE A 373 -7.78 -15.66 6.09
C PHE A 373 -8.05 -16.55 4.87
N HIS A 374 -9.34 -16.71 4.53
CA HIS A 374 -9.83 -17.42 3.34
C HIS A 374 -11.30 -17.10 3.08
N GLY A 375 -11.84 -17.57 1.95
CA GLY A 375 -13.26 -17.48 1.60
C GLY A 375 -13.46 -17.22 0.12
N GLY A 376 -14.72 -17.20 -0.30
CA GLY A 376 -15.11 -16.85 -1.67
C GLY A 376 -14.78 -15.39 -2.02
N MET A 377 -14.37 -15.17 -3.26
CA MET A 377 -14.21 -13.83 -3.82
C MET A 377 -15.57 -13.15 -3.92
N VAL A 378 -15.66 -11.90 -3.49
CA VAL A 378 -16.82 -11.04 -3.77
C VAL A 378 -16.57 -10.28 -5.05
N VAL A 379 -17.58 -10.22 -5.91
CA VAL A 379 -17.54 -9.48 -7.17
C VAL A 379 -18.58 -8.39 -7.20
N SER A 380 -18.28 -7.25 -7.83
CA SER A 380 -19.25 -6.24 -8.20
C SER A 380 -19.70 -6.46 -9.64
N MET A 381 -20.97 -6.21 -9.95
CA MET A 381 -21.54 -6.45 -11.29
C MET A 381 -21.98 -5.15 -11.96
N ARG A 382 -21.67 -5.01 -13.25
CA ARG A 382 -22.20 -3.95 -14.12
C ARG A 382 -22.77 -4.60 -15.39
N PRO A 383 -24.03 -4.32 -15.79
CA PRO A 383 -24.59 -4.85 -17.03
C PRO A 383 -24.11 -4.03 -18.23
N MET A 384 -23.71 -4.73 -19.29
CA MET A 384 -23.12 -4.15 -20.50
C MET A 384 -23.40 -5.04 -21.71
N THR A 385 -23.40 -4.51 -22.93
CA THR A 385 -23.37 -5.40 -24.12
C THR A 385 -22.03 -6.13 -24.22
N SER A 386 -21.95 -7.22 -24.99
CA SER A 386 -20.69 -7.96 -25.16
C SER A 386 -19.55 -7.09 -25.70
N ALA A 387 -19.82 -6.20 -26.66
CA ALA A 387 -18.83 -5.26 -27.18
C ALA A 387 -18.36 -4.26 -26.13
N GLN A 388 -19.28 -3.76 -25.29
CA GLN A 388 -18.93 -2.89 -24.17
C GLN A 388 -18.12 -3.63 -23.10
N ALA A 389 -18.39 -4.92 -22.88
CA ALA A 389 -17.63 -5.73 -21.92
C ALA A 389 -16.16 -5.91 -22.35
N GLU A 390 -15.90 -6.12 -23.65
CA GLU A 390 -14.54 -6.18 -24.20
C GLU A 390 -13.79 -4.85 -24.02
N GLU A 391 -14.46 -3.74 -24.33
CA GLU A 391 -13.88 -2.41 -24.15
C GLU A 391 -13.68 -2.08 -22.67
N ALA A 392 -14.62 -2.48 -21.80
CA ALA A 392 -14.48 -2.34 -20.36
C ALA A 392 -13.27 -3.13 -19.83
N ALA A 393 -13.03 -4.33 -20.35
CA ALA A 393 -11.84 -5.11 -20.00
C ALA A 393 -10.55 -4.41 -20.42
N ARG A 394 -10.52 -3.80 -21.61
CA ARG A 394 -9.37 -3.01 -22.10
C ARG A 394 -9.11 -1.77 -21.25
N VAL A 395 -10.16 -1.01 -20.92
CA VAL A 395 -10.07 0.22 -20.12
C VAL A 395 -9.66 -0.11 -18.68
N THR A 396 -10.39 -1.01 -18.02
CA THR A 396 -10.15 -1.34 -16.60
C THR A 396 -8.89 -2.18 -16.40
N GLY A 397 -8.44 -2.93 -17.40
CA GLY A 397 -7.21 -3.72 -17.36
C GLY A 397 -5.94 -2.92 -17.05
N ARG A 398 -5.94 -1.61 -17.36
CA ARG A 398 -4.84 -0.69 -17.03
C ARG A 398 -4.77 -0.35 -15.55
N PHE A 399 -5.77 -0.71 -14.75
CA PHE A 399 -5.88 -0.31 -13.34
C PHE A 399 -5.62 -1.50 -12.40
N ALA A 400 -4.53 -2.23 -12.62
CA ALA A 400 -4.20 -3.44 -11.85
C ALA A 400 -4.10 -3.23 -10.33
N ARG A 401 -3.83 -1.99 -9.87
CA ARG A 401 -3.76 -1.61 -8.46
C ARG A 401 -5.13 -1.31 -7.82
N VAL A 402 -6.22 -1.38 -8.57
CA VAL A 402 -7.60 -1.16 -8.09
C VAL A 402 -8.59 -2.15 -8.74
N HIS A 403 -8.28 -3.44 -8.61
CA HIS A 403 -9.00 -4.63 -9.15
C HIS A 403 -8.79 -4.93 -10.64
N GLY A 404 -8.53 -3.94 -11.49
CA GLY A 404 -8.16 -4.15 -12.88
C GLY A 404 -9.28 -4.72 -13.76
N ALA A 405 -8.94 -5.60 -14.71
CA ALA A 405 -9.87 -6.20 -15.67
C ALA A 405 -10.98 -7.03 -14.98
N PRO A 406 -12.14 -7.28 -15.65
CA PRO A 406 -13.16 -8.20 -15.16
C PRO A 406 -12.60 -9.56 -14.72
N VAL A 407 -13.23 -10.17 -13.73
CA VAL A 407 -12.97 -11.57 -13.34
C VAL A 407 -13.84 -12.55 -14.14
N HIS A 408 -15.00 -12.09 -14.59
CA HIS A 408 -15.96 -12.92 -15.34
C HIS A 408 -16.89 -12.04 -16.17
N SER A 409 -17.41 -12.56 -17.28
CA SER A 409 -18.46 -11.94 -18.09
C SER A 409 -19.37 -13.02 -18.68
N GLY A 410 -20.66 -12.74 -18.78
CA GLY A 410 -21.65 -13.69 -19.28
C GLY A 410 -22.31 -14.48 -18.15
N ASP A 411 -22.41 -15.81 -18.29
CA ASP A 411 -23.24 -16.65 -17.41
C ASP A 411 -22.88 -16.52 -15.92
N PRO A 412 -23.74 -15.90 -15.08
CA PRO A 412 -23.49 -15.74 -13.65
C PRO A 412 -23.32 -17.06 -12.89
N ALA A 413 -23.98 -18.13 -13.35
CA ALA A 413 -23.95 -19.43 -12.68
C ALA A 413 -22.55 -20.05 -12.70
N ALA A 414 -21.72 -19.74 -13.70
CA ALA A 414 -20.34 -20.20 -13.81
C ALA A 414 -19.45 -19.75 -12.64
N ILE A 415 -19.83 -18.66 -11.96
CA ILE A 415 -19.15 -18.15 -10.75
C ILE A 415 -20.01 -18.31 -9.49
N GLY A 416 -21.07 -19.13 -9.56
CA GLY A 416 -21.95 -19.43 -8.43
C GLY A 416 -23.02 -18.38 -8.13
N VAL A 417 -23.15 -17.34 -8.97
CA VAL A 417 -24.20 -16.33 -8.82
C VAL A 417 -25.48 -16.86 -9.44
N LYS A 418 -26.49 -17.17 -8.61
CA LYS A 418 -27.73 -17.80 -9.07
C LYS A 418 -28.72 -16.81 -9.68
N ASP A 419 -28.77 -15.60 -9.15
CA ASP A 419 -29.77 -14.60 -9.50
C ASP A 419 -29.18 -13.19 -9.35
N VAL A 420 -28.90 -12.54 -10.48
CA VAL A 420 -28.32 -11.19 -10.53
C VAL A 420 -29.27 -10.10 -10.03
N SER A 421 -30.56 -10.41 -9.84
CA SER A 421 -31.53 -9.48 -9.25
C SER A 421 -31.51 -9.49 -7.72
N LYS A 422 -30.76 -10.41 -7.10
CA LYS A 422 -30.66 -10.59 -5.63
C LYS A 422 -29.20 -10.51 -5.19
N PRO A 423 -28.60 -9.31 -5.14
CA PRO A 423 -27.24 -9.16 -4.68
C PRO A 423 -27.10 -9.50 -3.19
N ASP A 424 -25.97 -10.08 -2.82
CA ASP A 424 -25.62 -10.34 -1.42
C ASP A 424 -25.28 -9.03 -0.68
N PHE A 425 -24.77 -8.02 -1.41
CA PHE A 425 -24.50 -6.69 -0.90
C PHE A 425 -24.83 -5.61 -1.95
N GLY A 426 -25.21 -4.42 -1.50
CA GLY A 426 -25.60 -3.32 -2.39
C GLY A 426 -27.03 -3.46 -2.89
N GLU A 427 -27.34 -2.89 -4.05
CA GLU A 427 -28.69 -2.81 -4.58
C GLU A 427 -28.76 -3.38 -6.00
N ALA A 428 -29.83 -4.11 -6.30
CA ALA A 428 -30.04 -4.66 -7.64
C ALA A 428 -30.15 -3.52 -8.67
N VAL A 429 -29.79 -3.79 -9.92
CA VAL A 429 -29.87 -2.81 -11.02
C VAL A 429 -30.57 -3.40 -12.22
N THR A 430 -31.10 -2.54 -13.09
CA THR A 430 -31.74 -3.01 -14.33
C THR A 430 -30.70 -3.59 -15.29
N VAL A 431 -30.91 -4.83 -15.72
CA VAL A 431 -30.20 -5.45 -16.84
C VAL A 431 -31.12 -5.38 -18.06
N LYS A 432 -30.73 -4.65 -19.10
CA LYS A 432 -31.54 -4.47 -20.30
C LYS A 432 -31.39 -5.64 -21.27
N GLU A 433 -32.35 -5.76 -22.18
CA GLU A 433 -32.27 -6.72 -23.28
C GLU A 433 -30.96 -6.54 -24.07
N GLY A 434 -30.24 -7.64 -24.30
CA GLY A 434 -28.93 -7.64 -24.96
C GLY A 434 -27.73 -7.24 -24.09
N GLU A 435 -27.94 -6.89 -22.81
CA GLU A 435 -26.86 -6.71 -21.83
C GLU A 435 -26.53 -8.05 -21.14
N ILE A 436 -25.24 -8.31 -20.94
CA ILE A 436 -24.71 -9.38 -20.11
C ILE A 436 -24.15 -8.79 -18.80
N PRO A 437 -24.16 -9.55 -17.70
CA PRO A 437 -23.51 -9.13 -16.48
C PRO A 437 -21.98 -9.31 -16.62
N VAL A 438 -21.25 -8.27 -16.23
CA VAL A 438 -19.78 -8.26 -16.19
C VAL A 438 -19.35 -8.03 -14.75
N PHE A 439 -18.43 -8.87 -14.27
CA PHE A 439 -18.07 -8.97 -12.87
C PHE A 439 -16.62 -8.54 -12.64
N TRP A 440 -16.39 -7.68 -11.65
CA TRP A 440 -15.06 -7.27 -11.19
C TRP A 440 -14.84 -7.72 -9.75
N ALA A 441 -13.61 -8.05 -9.40
CA ALA A 441 -13.27 -8.30 -8.00
C ALA A 441 -13.61 -7.07 -7.14
N CYS A 442 -14.05 -7.29 -5.91
CA CYS A 442 -14.53 -6.23 -5.03
C CYS A 442 -13.78 -6.22 -3.69
N GLY A 443 -13.52 -5.01 -3.17
CA GLY A 443 -12.92 -4.77 -1.86
C GLY A 443 -13.77 -5.17 -0.65
N VAL A 444 -14.93 -5.79 -0.86
CA VAL A 444 -15.69 -6.52 0.17
C VAL A 444 -15.13 -7.93 0.40
N THR A 445 -14.33 -8.48 -0.51
CA THR A 445 -13.66 -9.80 -0.33
C THR A 445 -12.87 -9.90 0.98
N PRO A 446 -12.05 -8.90 1.37
CA PRO A 446 -11.43 -8.86 2.69
C PRO A 446 -12.41 -8.97 3.86
N GLN A 447 -13.63 -8.41 3.75
CA GLN A 447 -14.63 -8.50 4.82
C GLN A 447 -15.11 -9.94 5.01
N LEU A 448 -15.37 -10.68 3.93
CA LEU A 448 -15.66 -12.12 4.03
C LEU A 448 -14.48 -12.90 4.62
N ALA A 449 -13.25 -12.57 4.19
CA ALA A 449 -12.06 -13.21 4.74
C ALA A 449 -11.89 -12.97 6.26
N LEU A 450 -12.28 -11.78 6.74
CA LEU A 450 -12.31 -11.46 8.18
C LEU A 450 -13.38 -12.24 8.93
N GLN A 451 -14.56 -12.40 8.36
CA GLN A 451 -15.62 -13.23 8.95
C GLN A 451 -15.16 -14.68 9.14
N GLN A 452 -14.47 -15.24 8.15
CA GLN A 452 -13.92 -16.60 8.24
C GLN A 452 -12.72 -16.71 9.19
N ALA A 453 -11.88 -15.68 9.24
CA ALA A 453 -10.72 -15.67 10.13
C ALA A 453 -11.10 -15.62 11.62
N ARG A 454 -12.32 -15.13 11.93
CA ARG A 454 -12.88 -15.02 13.28
C ARG A 454 -11.89 -14.41 14.26
N LEU A 455 -11.33 -13.26 13.88
CA LEU A 455 -10.41 -12.51 14.74
C LEU A 455 -11.18 -11.97 15.96
N PRO A 456 -10.53 -11.89 17.13
CA PRO A 456 -11.18 -11.37 18.35
C PRO A 456 -11.70 -9.94 18.15
N LEU A 457 -10.97 -9.14 17.36
CA LEU A 457 -11.37 -7.81 16.96
C LEU A 457 -10.76 -7.49 15.59
N ALA A 458 -11.53 -6.89 14.69
CA ALA A 458 -11.07 -6.28 13.46
C ALA A 458 -11.93 -5.05 13.12
N ILE A 459 -11.40 -4.14 12.32
CA ILE A 459 -12.10 -2.91 11.91
C ILE A 459 -12.03 -2.80 10.40
N THR A 460 -13.13 -2.40 9.77
CA THR A 460 -13.13 -2.02 8.35
C THR A 460 -13.87 -0.70 8.17
N HIS A 461 -13.81 -0.13 6.97
CA HIS A 461 -14.79 0.88 6.57
C HIS A 461 -16.20 0.26 6.42
N SER A 462 -17.25 1.09 6.54
CA SER A 462 -18.60 0.71 6.08
C SER A 462 -18.68 0.82 4.54
N PRO A 463 -19.39 -0.08 3.84
CA PRO A 463 -19.60 0.03 2.40
C PRO A 463 -20.11 1.42 2.00
N GLY A 464 -19.51 2.01 0.96
CA GLY A 464 -19.83 3.37 0.51
C GLY A 464 -19.18 4.51 1.32
N HIS A 465 -18.44 4.20 2.39
CA HIS A 465 -17.79 5.18 3.27
C HIS A 465 -16.27 4.98 3.28
N MET A 466 -15.65 5.10 2.10
CA MET A 466 -14.22 4.81 1.89
C MET A 466 -13.31 5.98 2.30
N LEU A 467 -12.01 5.73 2.37
CA LEU A 467 -11.01 6.79 2.51
C LEU A 467 -10.72 7.41 1.15
N VAL A 468 -10.95 8.72 0.98
CA VAL A 468 -10.53 9.44 -0.23
C VAL A 468 -9.05 9.80 -0.14
N LEU A 469 -8.29 9.40 -1.15
CA LEU A 469 -6.83 9.52 -1.23
C LEU A 469 -6.41 10.85 -1.87
N ASP A 470 -5.12 11.18 -1.74
CA ASP A 470 -4.54 12.34 -2.43
C ASP A 470 -4.06 11.99 -3.84
N SER A 471 -3.92 10.69 -4.15
CA SER A 471 -3.63 10.20 -5.50
C SER A 471 -4.86 10.32 -6.41
N ARG A 472 -4.62 10.66 -7.68
CA ARG A 472 -5.66 10.62 -8.70
C ARG A 472 -5.93 9.20 -9.16
N ASN A 473 -7.12 8.97 -9.70
CA ASN A 473 -7.47 7.70 -10.34
C ASN A 473 -6.44 7.31 -11.43
N GLU A 474 -5.99 8.30 -12.20
CA GLU A 474 -5.01 8.14 -13.28
C GLU A 474 -3.63 7.72 -12.76
N ASP A 475 -3.23 8.13 -11.56
CA ASP A 475 -1.94 7.76 -10.96
C ASP A 475 -1.88 6.28 -10.55
N LEU A 476 -3.05 5.64 -10.40
CA LEU A 476 -3.18 4.22 -10.09
C LEU A 476 -3.27 3.34 -11.35
N ALA A 477 -3.35 3.95 -12.53
CA ALA A 477 -3.22 3.25 -13.79
C ALA A 477 -1.76 2.84 -14.03
N THR A 478 -1.54 1.59 -14.39
CA THR A 478 -0.28 1.16 -15.01
C THR A 478 -0.26 1.61 -16.46
N ALA A 479 0.89 2.15 -16.89
CA ALA A 479 1.11 2.70 -18.23
C ALA A 479 0.64 1.76 -19.36
#